data_AF-A0A0P1NX19-F1
#
_entry.id   AF-A0A0P1NX19-F1
#
_cell.length_a   1.000
_cell.length_b   1.000
_cell.length_c   1.000
_cell.angle_alpha   90.00
_cell.angle_beta   90.00
_cell.angle_gamma   90.00
#
_symmetry.space_group_name_H-M   'P 1'
#
loop_
_entity.id
_entity.type
_entity.pdbx_description
1 polymer ?
#
loop_
_entity_poly.entity_id
_entity_poly.type
_entity_poly.pdbx_seq_one_letter_code
_entity_poly.pdbx_strand_id
1 'polypeptide(L)'
;MDKFELTHKIKQKAIELGFSKVGIAKAEKLLDEAERLRQWLERKYHADMLWLKNNFEKRINPENILPDAKSIIVVGLNYFQKIPPAKKEQGKISIYALGKDYHIVLKSKLENLLNFIKEICPNVNAKIYVDTGPVMEKVWAVRAGLGWIGKHTNLITKEFGSWIFLGVLICDLELEYDEPMADFCGKCTRCINACPTSAIVEPYVLDSNKCISYWTIEFKGENFPEGIKKKFGNLIFGCDICQEVCPWNIKFQKETTVEEFKAFEHNINPDLFKLSNLTVDEFNLLYKFSPIKRAKFFGFMRNVKNAISNLTLEKILNLDFECAIFDLDGVVADTFLFHFSSWSEICRRYGRDLSLEEFRKIVFGRKGEESAKILFDGKISDEEAKEIGVEVDRIFRVIAKGQLKEVDGAIDFIKMLRENGIKTALATSAPFENVELIFNELSLNGLFDVVVSAKDVKRGKPEPDIFILAGSKLNCNPRECIVFEDSIAGLISAKRAGMLAVGVETTLTKIELSNYADLTIKNFLEIFENVKQNRKEKDATN
;
A
#
# COMPACT_ATOMS: atom_id res chain seq x y z
N MET A 1 21.53 46.56 -20.54
CA MET A 1 22.23 45.47 -19.84
C MET A 1 22.58 44.43 -20.87
N ASP A 2 23.82 43.97 -20.93
CA ASP A 2 24.22 42.93 -21.88
C ASP A 2 23.74 41.53 -21.42
N LYS A 3 23.87 40.57 -22.32
CA LYS A 3 23.42 39.18 -22.13
C LYS A 3 24.14 38.49 -20.97
N PHE A 4 25.43 38.75 -20.80
CA PHE A 4 26.26 38.14 -19.76
C PHE A 4 25.85 38.65 -18.37
N GLU A 5 25.74 39.97 -18.22
CA GLU A 5 25.32 40.63 -16.99
C GLU A 5 23.91 40.19 -16.56
N LEU A 6 22.97 40.13 -17.51
CA LEU A 6 21.60 39.65 -17.26
C LEU A 6 21.60 38.21 -16.73
N THR A 7 22.33 37.32 -17.41
CA THR A 7 22.43 35.90 -17.04
C THR A 7 22.99 35.74 -15.63
N HIS A 8 24.05 36.49 -15.31
CA HIS A 8 24.68 36.43 -13.99
C HIS A 8 23.71 36.88 -12.89
N LYS A 9 23.00 38.01 -13.09
CA LYS A 9 22.00 38.51 -12.12
C LYS A 9 20.86 37.51 -11.89
N ILE A 10 20.36 36.88 -12.95
CA ILE A 10 19.31 35.87 -12.85
C ILE A 10 19.78 34.66 -12.02
N LYS A 11 20.97 34.13 -12.33
CA LYS A 11 21.53 32.98 -11.60
C LYS A 11 21.77 33.33 -10.14
N GLN A 12 22.37 34.49 -9.88
CA GLN A 12 22.59 34.97 -8.52
C GLN A 12 21.26 35.08 -7.76
N LYS A 13 20.24 35.69 -8.38
CA LYS A 13 18.93 35.83 -7.74
C LYS A 13 18.28 34.49 -7.44
N ALA A 14 18.42 33.50 -8.33
CA ALA A 14 17.89 32.17 -8.06
C ALA A 14 18.53 31.55 -6.80
N ILE A 15 19.85 31.69 -6.63
CA ILE A 15 20.54 31.23 -5.41
C ILE A 15 20.08 32.01 -4.17
N GLU A 16 19.92 33.33 -4.26
CA GLU A 16 19.39 34.17 -3.17
C GLU A 16 17.96 33.78 -2.76
N LEU A 17 17.13 33.35 -3.72
CA LEU A 17 15.79 32.82 -3.47
C LEU A 17 15.80 31.40 -2.85
N GLY A 18 16.99 30.83 -2.66
CA GLY A 18 17.21 29.55 -1.98
C GLY A 18 17.24 28.34 -2.90
N PHE A 19 17.31 28.51 -4.23
CA PHE A 19 17.53 27.38 -5.13
C PHE A 19 18.91 26.75 -4.87
N SER A 20 18.98 25.42 -4.77
CA SER A 20 20.22 24.70 -4.55
C SER A 20 21.10 24.66 -5.79
N LYS A 21 20.47 24.68 -6.97
CA LYS A 21 21.13 24.79 -8.28
C LYS A 21 20.29 25.62 -9.24
N VAL A 22 20.96 26.27 -10.18
CA VAL A 22 20.36 26.94 -11.33
C VAL A 22 21.28 26.73 -12.52
N GLY A 23 20.69 26.51 -13.69
CA GLY A 23 21.38 26.45 -14.97
C GLY A 23 20.45 26.92 -16.08
N ILE A 24 21.01 27.24 -17.23
CA ILE A 24 20.27 27.81 -18.36
C ILE A 24 20.62 27.04 -19.61
N ALA A 25 19.60 26.50 -20.28
CA ALA A 25 19.73 25.85 -21.57
C ALA A 25 19.16 26.73 -22.68
N LYS A 26 19.68 26.56 -23.89
CA LYS A 26 19.06 27.10 -25.10
C LYS A 26 17.71 26.42 -25.33
N ALA A 27 16.66 27.20 -25.56
CA ALA A 27 15.37 26.65 -25.95
C ALA A 27 15.46 26.19 -27.42
N GLU A 28 15.34 24.89 -27.65
CA GLU A 28 15.42 24.29 -28.97
C GLU A 28 14.60 23.00 -29.05
N LYS A 29 14.39 22.50 -30.26
CA LYS A 29 13.66 21.24 -30.47
C LYS A 29 14.50 20.04 -30.01
N LEU A 30 13.92 19.20 -29.16
CA LEU A 30 14.48 17.94 -28.70
C LEU A 30 14.31 16.87 -29.78
N LEU A 31 15.38 16.49 -30.49
CA LEU A 31 15.31 15.48 -31.55
C LEU A 31 15.51 14.06 -31.01
N ASP A 32 16.64 13.80 -30.37
CA ASP A 32 16.98 12.47 -29.84
C ASP A 32 16.02 12.04 -28.72
N GLU A 33 15.66 12.97 -27.84
CA GLU A 33 14.73 12.70 -26.75
C GLU A 33 13.29 12.52 -27.23
N ALA A 34 12.91 13.12 -28.36
CA ALA A 34 11.62 12.85 -29.01
C ALA A 34 11.54 11.40 -29.49
N GLU A 35 12.61 10.89 -30.11
CA GLU A 35 12.66 9.50 -30.57
C GLU A 35 12.61 8.52 -29.39
N ARG A 36 13.38 8.77 -28.33
CA ARG A 36 13.33 7.96 -27.10
C ARG A 36 11.93 7.97 -26.47
N LEU A 37 11.28 9.14 -26.39
CA LEU A 37 9.93 9.25 -25.86
C LEU A 37 8.92 8.49 -26.74
N ARG A 38 9.05 8.58 -28.07
CA ARG A 38 8.21 7.85 -29.02
C ARG A 38 8.32 6.35 -28.82
N GLN A 39 9.54 5.81 -28.80
CA GLN A 39 9.79 4.39 -28.57
C GLN A 39 9.22 3.92 -27.22
N TRP A 40 9.40 4.72 -26.18
CA TRP A 40 8.88 4.42 -24.85
C TRP A 40 7.33 4.40 -24.80
N LEU A 41 6.69 5.32 -25.52
CA LEU A 41 5.23 5.35 -25.69
C LEU A 41 4.73 4.15 -26.51
N GLU A 42 5.40 3.79 -27.61
CA GLU A 42 5.06 2.64 -28.45
C GLU A 42 5.16 1.31 -27.70
N ARG A 43 6.16 1.16 -26.82
CA ARG A 43 6.29 0.03 -25.89
C ARG A 43 5.24 0.01 -24.77
N LYS A 44 4.36 1.02 -24.69
CA LYS A 44 3.34 1.19 -23.65
C LYS A 44 3.90 1.26 -22.23
N TYR A 45 5.15 1.68 -22.07
CA TYR A 45 5.80 1.79 -20.76
C TYR A 45 5.26 2.94 -19.91
N HIS A 46 4.33 3.74 -20.42
CA HIS A 46 3.61 4.78 -19.68
C HIS A 46 2.45 4.29 -18.82
N ALA A 47 2.13 2.99 -18.87
CA ALA A 47 0.93 2.45 -18.24
C ALA A 47 -0.31 3.30 -18.62
N ASP A 48 -1.12 3.72 -17.64
CA ASP A 48 -2.34 4.49 -17.89
C ASP A 48 -2.11 6.01 -18.06
N MET A 49 -0.85 6.47 -18.11
CA MET A 49 -0.50 7.90 -18.15
C MET A 49 -0.66 8.53 -19.55
N LEU A 50 -1.85 8.43 -20.14
CA LEU A 50 -2.14 8.84 -21.52
C LEU A 50 -1.86 10.33 -21.82
N TRP A 51 -1.85 11.19 -20.80
CA TRP A 51 -1.48 12.61 -20.96
C TRP A 51 -0.03 12.81 -21.43
N LEU A 52 0.84 11.80 -21.26
CA LEU A 52 2.20 11.80 -21.82
C LEU A 52 2.16 11.77 -23.35
N LYS A 53 1.19 11.05 -23.94
CA LYS A 53 0.96 11.00 -25.39
C LYS A 53 0.30 12.28 -25.93
N ASN A 54 -0.72 12.79 -25.24
CA ASN A 54 -1.56 13.89 -25.74
C ASN A 54 -0.81 15.22 -25.92
N ASN A 55 0.33 15.41 -25.24
CA ASN A 55 1.12 16.64 -25.32
C ASN A 55 2.52 16.42 -25.91
N PHE A 56 2.70 15.40 -26.76
CA PHE A 56 4.00 15.04 -27.34
C PHE A 56 4.70 16.24 -28.00
N GLU A 57 4.03 16.95 -28.90
CA GLU A 57 4.60 18.10 -29.62
C GLU A 57 5.05 19.25 -28.70
N LYS A 58 4.35 19.46 -27.59
CA LYS A 58 4.73 20.45 -26.57
C LYS A 58 5.95 20.01 -25.76
N ARG A 59 6.10 18.71 -25.50
CA ARG A 59 7.24 18.14 -24.77
C ARG A 59 8.55 18.27 -25.52
N ILE A 60 8.50 18.13 -26.84
CA ILE A 60 9.70 18.09 -27.68
C ILE A 60 10.08 19.45 -28.25
N ASN A 61 9.18 20.44 -28.24
CA ASN A 61 9.49 21.79 -28.73
C ASN A 61 8.97 22.87 -27.76
N PRO A 62 9.86 23.58 -27.04
CA PRO A 62 9.50 24.71 -26.17
C PRO A 62 8.71 25.82 -26.87
N GLU A 63 8.90 26.04 -28.18
CA GLU A 63 8.14 27.07 -28.91
C GLU A 63 6.64 26.77 -28.97
N ASN A 64 6.26 25.50 -28.92
CA ASN A 64 4.85 25.07 -28.82
C ASN A 64 4.24 25.35 -27.44
N ILE A 65 5.08 25.70 -26.45
CA ILE A 65 4.67 26.12 -25.11
C ILE A 65 4.66 27.64 -25.03
N LEU A 66 5.74 28.30 -25.46
CA LEU A 66 5.91 29.74 -25.47
C LEU A 66 6.51 30.15 -26.83
N PRO A 67 5.75 30.86 -27.69
CA PRO A 67 6.31 31.40 -28.93
C PRO A 67 7.55 32.26 -28.65
N ASP A 68 8.53 32.21 -29.56
CA ASP A 68 9.81 32.90 -29.45
C ASP A 68 10.64 32.52 -28.21
N ALA A 69 10.42 31.34 -27.62
CA ALA A 69 11.25 30.83 -26.53
C ALA A 69 12.72 30.75 -26.96
N LYS A 70 13.61 31.39 -26.19
CA LYS A 70 15.06 31.41 -26.43
C LYS A 70 15.88 30.75 -25.33
N SER A 71 15.39 30.80 -24.09
CA SER A 71 16.09 30.24 -22.94
C SER A 71 15.17 29.45 -22.03
N ILE A 72 15.74 28.44 -21.38
CA ILE A 72 15.08 27.64 -20.34
C ILE A 72 15.95 27.69 -19.11
N ILE A 73 15.51 28.44 -18.11
CA ILE A 73 16.14 28.50 -16.79
C ILE A 73 15.63 27.29 -16.00
N VAL A 74 16.53 26.39 -15.62
CA VAL A 74 16.22 25.21 -14.84
C VAL A 74 16.77 25.37 -13.44
N VAL A 75 15.94 25.13 -12.44
CA VAL A 75 16.29 25.23 -11.03
C VAL A 75 16.16 23.88 -10.34
N GLY A 76 16.99 23.68 -9.32
CA GLY A 76 16.98 22.49 -8.50
C GLY A 76 16.88 22.83 -7.00
N LEU A 77 16.06 22.10 -6.25
CA LEU A 77 16.01 22.17 -4.78
C LEU A 77 16.26 20.81 -4.15
N ASN A 78 17.26 20.75 -3.25
CA ASN A 78 17.52 19.56 -2.46
C ASN A 78 16.36 19.27 -1.50
N TYR A 79 15.91 18.02 -1.44
CA TYR A 79 14.86 17.57 -0.53
C TYR A 79 15.28 16.42 0.39
N PHE A 80 16.54 15.96 0.29
CA PHE A 80 16.99 14.84 1.11
C PHE A 80 16.89 15.17 2.60
N GLN A 81 16.45 14.19 3.37
CA GLN A 81 16.47 14.24 4.83
C GLN A 81 16.65 12.81 5.35
N LYS A 82 17.38 12.67 6.46
CA LYS A 82 17.56 11.38 7.08
C LYS A 82 16.34 11.03 7.90
N ILE A 83 15.87 9.80 7.73
CA ILE A 83 14.71 9.25 8.43
C ILE A 83 15.16 7.95 9.10
N PRO A 84 14.73 7.66 10.35
CA PRO A 84 15.03 6.38 10.97
C PRO A 84 14.48 5.22 10.12
N PRO A 85 15.10 4.02 10.18
CA PRO A 85 14.56 2.86 9.49
C PRO A 85 13.17 2.52 10.03
N ALA A 86 12.22 2.27 9.13
CA ALA A 86 10.87 1.83 9.50
C ALA A 86 10.88 0.40 10.05
N LYS A 87 10.09 0.16 11.10
CA LYS A 87 9.72 -1.20 11.53
C LYS A 87 8.76 -1.84 10.52
N LYS A 88 8.54 -3.16 10.61
CA LYS A 88 7.67 -3.90 9.67
C LYS A 88 6.21 -3.40 9.71
N GLU A 89 5.73 -3.03 10.90
CA GLU A 89 4.38 -2.50 11.15
C GLU A 89 4.20 -1.03 10.75
N GLN A 90 5.27 -0.38 10.29
CA GLN A 90 5.24 1.02 9.86
C GLN A 90 5.25 1.12 8.34
N GLY A 91 4.45 2.03 7.79
CA GLY A 91 4.43 2.32 6.36
C GLY A 91 5.62 3.19 5.96
N LYS A 92 6.23 2.88 4.81
CA LYS A 92 7.27 3.70 4.19
C LYS A 92 6.68 4.65 3.16
N ILE A 93 6.99 5.92 3.31
CA ILE A 93 6.65 7.00 2.38
C ILE A 93 7.96 7.50 1.77
N SER A 94 7.97 7.70 0.46
CA SER A 94 9.13 8.21 -0.25
C SER A 94 9.55 9.59 0.28
N ILE A 95 10.86 9.82 0.38
CA ILE A 95 11.48 10.98 1.03
C ILE A 95 10.95 12.30 0.44
N TYR A 96 10.67 12.33 -0.86
CA TYR A 96 10.16 13.52 -1.53
C TYR A 96 8.76 13.94 -1.02
N ALA A 97 7.98 13.02 -0.46
CA ALA A 97 6.59 13.25 -0.07
C ALA A 97 6.41 13.52 1.43
N LEU A 98 7.50 13.57 2.20
CA LEU A 98 7.44 13.68 3.66
C LEU A 98 7.04 15.08 4.15
N GLY A 99 7.42 16.13 3.44
CA GLY A 99 7.11 17.52 3.79
C GLY A 99 6.00 18.14 2.95
N LYS A 100 6.04 19.48 2.83
CA LYS A 100 5.13 20.26 2.00
C LYS A 100 5.34 19.94 0.52
N ASP A 101 4.25 20.02 -0.24
CA ASP A 101 4.21 19.73 -1.66
C ASP A 101 5.16 20.65 -2.44
N TYR A 102 6.14 20.03 -3.10
CA TYR A 102 7.16 20.70 -3.89
C TYR A 102 6.59 21.54 -5.03
N HIS A 103 5.40 21.17 -5.56
CA HIS A 103 4.72 21.98 -6.56
C HIS A 103 4.45 23.39 -6.05
N ILE A 104 4.03 23.52 -4.79
CA ILE A 104 3.72 24.80 -4.15
C ILE A 104 5.02 25.58 -3.90
N VAL A 105 6.04 24.91 -3.34
CA VAL A 105 7.30 25.54 -2.95
C VAL A 105 8.09 26.03 -4.15
N LEU A 106 8.31 25.18 -5.17
CA LEU A 106 9.07 25.56 -6.37
C LEU A 106 8.33 26.61 -7.18
N LYS A 107 7.00 26.49 -7.35
CA LYS A 107 6.22 27.46 -8.11
C LYS A 107 6.31 28.85 -7.50
N SER A 108 6.13 28.97 -6.19
CA SER A 108 6.23 30.26 -5.49
C SER A 108 7.63 30.89 -5.65
N LYS A 109 8.70 30.10 -5.51
CA LYS A 109 10.08 30.60 -5.71
C LYS A 109 10.36 30.99 -7.17
N LEU A 110 9.83 30.24 -8.15
CA LEU A 110 9.97 30.57 -9.57
C LEU A 110 9.16 31.81 -9.95
N GLU A 111 7.99 32.03 -9.34
CA GLU A 111 7.21 33.27 -9.50
C GLU A 111 7.99 34.48 -8.99
N ASN A 112 8.66 34.36 -7.83
CA ASN A 112 9.54 35.41 -7.32
C ASN A 112 10.74 35.67 -8.24
N LEU A 113 11.33 34.63 -8.83
CA LEU A 113 12.41 34.79 -9.81
C LEU A 113 11.89 35.50 -11.07
N LEU A 114 10.72 35.12 -11.57
CA LEU A 114 10.09 35.76 -12.73
C LEU A 114 9.76 37.23 -12.45
N ASN A 115 9.27 37.56 -11.26
CA ASN A 115 8.99 38.95 -10.88
C ASN A 115 10.26 39.80 -10.92
N PHE A 116 11.36 39.29 -10.36
CA PHE A 116 12.66 39.96 -10.48
C PHE A 116 13.12 40.14 -11.93
N ILE A 117 12.95 39.12 -12.78
CA ILE A 117 13.29 39.24 -14.21
C ILE A 117 12.43 40.33 -14.87
N LYS A 118 11.14 40.41 -14.55
CA LYS A 118 10.23 41.45 -15.07
C LYS A 118 10.59 42.86 -14.61
N GLU A 119 11.12 43.03 -13.40
CA GLU A 119 11.62 44.33 -12.93
C GLU A 119 12.76 44.85 -13.81
N ILE A 120 13.61 43.94 -14.32
CA ILE A 120 14.76 44.31 -15.14
C ILE A 120 14.43 44.29 -16.64
N CYS A 121 13.55 43.40 -17.07
CA CYS A 121 13.10 43.21 -18.44
C CYS A 121 11.56 43.21 -18.50
N PRO A 122 10.89 44.38 -18.48
CA PRO A 122 9.43 44.47 -18.33
C PRO A 122 8.61 43.74 -19.40
N ASN A 123 9.16 43.60 -20.60
CA ASN A 123 8.49 43.00 -21.76
C ASN A 123 8.74 41.47 -21.89
N VAL A 124 9.43 40.85 -20.93
CA VAL A 124 9.70 39.40 -20.97
C VAL A 124 8.41 38.59 -21.00
N ASN A 125 8.32 37.67 -21.95
CA ASN A 125 7.32 36.61 -21.92
C ASN A 125 7.95 35.35 -21.32
N ALA A 126 7.25 34.73 -20.37
CA ALA A 126 7.75 33.55 -19.70
C ALA A 126 6.64 32.61 -19.22
N LYS A 127 6.98 31.33 -19.08
CA LYS A 127 6.12 30.30 -18.49
C LYS A 127 6.88 29.44 -17.49
N ILE A 128 6.24 29.19 -16.35
CA ILE A 128 6.77 28.37 -15.25
C ILE A 128 6.12 27.00 -15.28
N TYR A 129 6.92 25.95 -15.09
CA TYR A 129 6.43 24.59 -14.87
C TYR A 129 7.18 23.87 -13.74
N VAL A 130 6.43 23.04 -13.03
CA VAL A 130 6.90 22.12 -12.00
C VAL A 130 6.05 20.85 -12.12
N ASP A 131 6.59 19.79 -12.76
CA ASP A 131 6.04 18.42 -12.95
C ASP A 131 4.72 18.29 -13.73
N THR A 132 3.78 19.21 -13.52
CA THR A 132 2.40 19.20 -14.05
C THR A 132 2.31 19.69 -15.50
N GLY A 133 3.43 20.06 -16.12
CA GLY A 133 3.50 20.60 -17.48
C GLY A 133 3.88 19.59 -18.55
N PRO A 134 3.68 19.93 -19.84
CA PRO A 134 4.23 19.17 -20.95
C PRO A 134 5.71 19.54 -21.18
N VAL A 135 6.52 19.62 -20.12
CA VAL A 135 7.97 19.87 -20.20
C VAL A 135 8.70 18.58 -19.84
N MET A 136 9.90 18.39 -20.37
CA MET A 136 10.80 17.30 -20.00
C MET A 136 11.88 17.84 -19.06
N GLU A 137 11.53 18.18 -17.82
CA GLU A 137 12.41 18.91 -16.88
C GLU A 137 13.75 18.22 -16.68
N LYS A 138 13.76 16.89 -16.64
CA LYS A 138 15.00 16.09 -16.53
C LYS A 138 15.94 16.29 -17.73
N VAL A 139 15.41 16.37 -18.95
CA VAL A 139 16.19 16.62 -20.16
C VAL A 139 16.77 18.03 -20.12
N TRP A 140 15.93 19.02 -19.80
CA TRP A 140 16.37 20.41 -19.69
C TRP A 140 17.39 20.61 -18.58
N ALA A 141 17.28 19.91 -17.46
CA ALA A 141 18.26 19.96 -16.38
C ALA A 141 19.63 19.42 -16.82
N VAL A 142 19.68 18.37 -17.67
CA VAL A 142 20.94 17.91 -18.26
C VAL A 142 21.51 18.96 -19.20
N ARG A 143 20.69 19.50 -20.11
CA ARG A 143 21.12 20.52 -21.07
C ARG A 143 21.58 21.82 -20.41
N ALA A 144 21.00 22.15 -19.26
CA ALA A 144 21.37 23.28 -18.42
C ALA A 144 22.55 22.99 -17.47
N GLY A 145 23.22 21.83 -17.59
CA GLY A 145 24.41 21.50 -16.81
C GLY A 145 24.17 21.22 -15.32
N LEU A 146 22.92 20.96 -14.88
CA LEU A 146 22.65 20.64 -13.47
C LEU A 146 23.19 19.25 -13.09
N GLY A 147 23.27 18.33 -14.04
CA GLY A 147 23.64 16.93 -13.78
C GLY A 147 23.53 16.04 -15.01
N TRP A 148 23.46 14.73 -14.77
CA TRP A 148 23.24 13.71 -15.81
C TRP A 148 22.10 12.78 -15.40
N ILE A 149 21.49 12.05 -16.35
CA ILE A 149 20.46 11.06 -16.03
C ILE A 149 21.14 9.77 -15.55
N GLY A 150 20.77 9.31 -14.36
CA GLY A 150 21.19 7.99 -13.86
C GLY A 150 20.50 6.85 -14.60
N LYS A 151 21.04 5.64 -14.56
CA LYS A 151 20.38 4.44 -15.12
C LYS A 151 18.99 4.18 -14.53
N HIS A 152 18.70 4.68 -13.34
CA HIS A 152 17.36 4.67 -12.71
C HIS A 152 16.44 5.79 -13.18
N THR A 153 16.81 6.55 -14.21
CA THR A 153 16.01 7.61 -14.87
C THR A 153 15.78 8.89 -14.06
N ASN A 154 16.46 9.10 -12.93
CA ASN A 154 16.44 10.41 -12.23
C ASN A 154 17.72 11.20 -12.53
N LEU A 155 17.61 12.53 -12.51
CA LEU A 155 18.77 13.40 -12.59
C LEU A 155 19.67 13.16 -11.38
N ILE A 156 20.97 13.07 -11.59
CA ILE A 156 21.99 12.99 -10.54
C ILE A 156 22.87 14.24 -10.65
N THR A 157 23.06 14.90 -9.53
CA THR A 157 23.97 16.04 -9.35
C THR A 157 25.22 15.59 -8.59
N LYS A 158 26.34 16.30 -8.75
CA LYS A 158 27.58 15.98 -8.02
C LYS A 158 27.44 16.27 -6.52
N GLU A 159 26.62 17.26 -6.16
CA GLU A 159 26.58 17.82 -4.81
C GLU A 159 25.49 17.24 -3.91
N PHE A 160 24.40 16.72 -4.50
CA PHE A 160 23.21 16.25 -3.79
C PHE A 160 22.74 14.86 -4.23
N GLY A 161 23.45 14.24 -5.18
CA GLY A 161 22.97 13.03 -5.84
C GLY A 161 21.65 13.30 -6.60
N SER A 162 20.70 12.38 -6.54
CA SER A 162 19.38 12.49 -7.20
C SER A 162 18.28 13.07 -6.31
N TRP A 163 18.60 13.51 -5.09
CA TRP A 163 17.64 14.07 -4.16
C TRP A 163 17.30 15.54 -4.46
N ILE A 164 16.89 15.83 -5.70
CA ILE A 164 16.61 17.18 -6.17
C ILE A 164 15.24 17.26 -6.86
N PHE A 165 14.42 18.23 -6.45
CA PHE A 165 13.23 18.64 -7.20
C PHE A 165 13.64 19.57 -8.32
N LEU A 166 12.92 19.50 -9.45
CA LEU A 166 13.19 20.32 -10.62
C LEU A 166 12.03 21.26 -10.90
N GLY A 167 12.37 22.47 -11.34
CA GLY A 167 11.42 23.42 -11.88
C GLY A 167 12.05 24.16 -13.05
N VAL A 168 11.21 24.70 -13.93
CA VAL A 168 11.65 25.37 -15.15
C VAL A 168 10.92 26.68 -15.37
N LEU A 169 11.63 27.65 -15.93
CA LEU A 169 11.12 28.92 -16.43
C LEU A 169 11.60 29.07 -17.88
N ILE A 170 10.68 28.95 -18.83
CA ILE A 170 10.91 29.16 -20.26
C ILE A 170 10.68 30.63 -20.55
N CYS A 171 11.58 31.31 -21.26
CA CYS A 171 11.44 32.72 -21.62
C CYS A 171 11.95 33.05 -23.02
N ASP A 172 11.52 34.20 -23.53
CA ASP A 172 11.91 34.79 -24.82
C ASP A 172 13.22 35.61 -24.77
N LEU A 173 13.87 35.66 -23.61
CA LEU A 173 15.17 36.30 -23.44
C LEU A 173 16.28 35.40 -23.91
N GLU A 174 17.23 35.94 -24.67
CA GLU A 174 18.47 35.26 -25.00
C GLU A 174 19.46 35.41 -23.84
N LEU A 175 19.96 34.30 -23.29
CA LEU A 175 20.83 34.24 -22.11
C LEU A 175 22.07 33.38 -22.40
N GLU A 176 23.10 33.52 -21.57
CA GLU A 176 24.29 32.65 -21.67
C GLU A 176 23.93 31.23 -21.20
N TYR A 177 24.27 30.26 -22.03
CA TYR A 177 23.87 28.86 -21.84
C TYR A 177 24.98 28.08 -21.13
N ASP A 178 24.57 27.17 -20.25
CA ASP A 178 25.45 26.19 -19.62
C ASP A 178 25.60 24.95 -20.51
N GLU A 179 26.66 24.19 -20.25
CA GLU A 179 26.98 22.98 -21.00
C GLU A 179 26.59 21.70 -20.24
N PRO A 180 26.12 20.65 -20.94
CA PRO A 180 25.82 19.37 -20.33
C PRO A 180 27.03 18.72 -19.65
N MET A 181 26.76 18.02 -18.55
CA MET A 181 27.78 17.23 -17.86
C MET A 181 27.89 15.82 -18.47
N ALA A 182 29.07 15.21 -18.34
CA ALA A 182 29.26 13.80 -18.68
C ALA A 182 28.42 12.87 -17.78
N ASP A 183 28.08 11.69 -18.30
CA ASP A 183 27.45 10.61 -17.52
C ASP A 183 28.50 9.87 -16.68
N PHE A 184 28.24 9.77 -15.37
CA PHE A 184 29.14 9.10 -14.42
C PHE A 184 28.58 7.78 -13.83
N CYS A 185 27.61 7.13 -14.48
CA CYS A 185 27.13 5.81 -14.06
C CYS A 185 28.14 4.68 -14.36
N GLY A 186 28.87 4.79 -15.48
CA GLY A 186 29.79 3.77 -15.95
C GLY A 186 29.16 2.37 -16.01
N LYS A 187 29.87 1.36 -15.50
CA LYS A 187 29.40 -0.05 -15.48
C LYS A 187 28.45 -0.40 -14.32
N CYS A 188 28.11 0.55 -13.44
CA CYS A 188 27.25 0.29 -12.29
C CYS A 188 25.84 -0.19 -12.70
N THR A 189 25.28 -1.17 -11.98
CA THR A 189 23.92 -1.70 -12.18
C THR A 189 23.11 -1.81 -10.87
N ARG A 190 23.58 -1.20 -9.77
CA ARG A 190 22.97 -1.35 -8.44
C ARG A 190 21.47 -1.05 -8.41
N CYS A 191 21.04 0.05 -9.04
CA CYS A 191 19.63 0.44 -9.08
C CYS A 191 18.76 -0.55 -9.88
N ILE A 192 19.30 -1.13 -10.96
CA ILE A 192 18.63 -2.13 -11.79
C ILE A 192 18.42 -3.40 -10.96
N ASN A 193 19.50 -3.89 -10.33
CA ASN A 193 19.50 -5.11 -9.55
C ASN A 193 18.63 -5.01 -8.29
N ALA A 194 18.59 -3.84 -7.65
CA ALA A 194 17.82 -3.63 -6.42
C ALA A 194 16.32 -3.40 -6.65
N CYS A 195 15.89 -3.11 -7.89
CA CYS A 195 14.49 -2.82 -8.18
C CYS A 195 13.63 -4.08 -7.97
N PRO A 196 12.71 -4.13 -6.97
CA PRO A 196 12.00 -5.37 -6.60
C PRO A 196 11.14 -5.94 -7.73
N THR A 197 10.65 -5.05 -8.59
CA THR A 197 9.75 -5.36 -9.70
C THR A 197 10.45 -5.39 -11.06
N SER A 198 11.77 -5.18 -11.09
CA SER A 198 12.56 -5.07 -12.33
C SER A 198 11.97 -4.04 -13.30
N ALA A 199 11.53 -2.90 -12.75
CA ALA A 199 10.93 -1.81 -13.52
C ALA A 199 11.95 -1.06 -14.39
N ILE A 200 13.23 -1.05 -14.02
CA ILE A 200 14.30 -0.54 -14.87
C ILE A 200 14.70 -1.69 -15.80
N VAL A 201 14.06 -1.75 -16.96
CA VAL A 201 14.16 -2.90 -17.89
C VAL A 201 15.49 -2.91 -18.66
N GLU A 202 16.05 -1.73 -18.90
CA GLU A 202 17.35 -1.50 -19.52
C GLU A 202 17.96 -0.24 -18.88
N PRO A 203 19.29 -0.03 -18.95
CA PRO A 203 19.88 1.24 -18.54
C PRO A 203 19.11 2.44 -19.12
N TYR A 204 18.69 3.36 -18.24
CA TYR A 204 17.96 4.59 -18.61
C TYR A 204 16.53 4.38 -19.13
N VAL A 205 15.99 3.15 -19.09
CA VAL A 205 14.63 2.83 -19.54
C VAL A 205 13.81 2.25 -18.39
N LEU A 206 12.74 2.95 -18.01
CA LEU A 206 11.81 2.54 -16.96
C LEU A 206 10.48 2.10 -17.56
N ASP A 207 10.01 0.90 -17.22
CA ASP A 207 8.63 0.47 -17.47
C ASP A 207 7.74 0.86 -16.28
N SER A 208 6.89 1.88 -16.45
CA SER A 208 5.99 2.35 -15.38
C SER A 208 4.97 1.28 -14.97
N ASN A 209 4.61 0.34 -15.86
CA ASN A 209 3.72 -0.78 -15.51
C ASN A 209 4.31 -1.68 -14.40
N LYS A 210 5.61 -1.57 -14.14
CA LYS A 210 6.29 -2.32 -13.08
C LYS A 210 6.72 -1.44 -11.92
N CYS A 211 6.75 -0.11 -12.08
CA CYS A 211 7.31 0.79 -11.07
C CYS A 211 6.39 0.95 -9.87
N ILE A 212 6.86 0.61 -8.66
CA ILE A 212 6.08 0.76 -7.41
C ILE A 212 5.64 2.22 -7.21
N SER A 213 6.45 3.19 -7.62
CA SER A 213 6.09 4.62 -7.56
C SER A 213 4.84 4.91 -8.38
N TYR A 214 4.75 4.40 -9.62
CA TYR A 214 3.53 4.52 -10.44
C TYR A 214 2.33 3.86 -9.74
N TRP A 215 2.48 2.63 -9.25
CA TRP A 215 1.39 1.88 -8.64
C TRP A 215 0.83 2.54 -7.38
N THR A 216 1.69 3.14 -6.55
CA THR A 216 1.26 3.76 -5.29
C THR A 216 0.71 5.17 -5.48
N ILE A 217 1.03 5.85 -6.59
CA ILE A 217 0.66 7.27 -6.81
C ILE A 217 -0.42 7.41 -7.89
N GLU A 218 -0.15 6.87 -9.08
CA GLU A 218 -0.91 7.16 -10.30
C GLU A 218 -2.02 6.15 -10.56
N PHE A 219 -1.76 4.87 -10.28
CA PHE A 219 -2.74 3.82 -10.53
C PHE A 219 -4.04 4.05 -9.75
N LYS A 220 -5.18 4.04 -10.46
CA LYS A 220 -6.52 4.33 -9.91
C LYS A 220 -7.43 3.10 -9.75
N GLY A 221 -6.97 1.90 -10.09
CA GLY A 221 -7.76 0.69 -9.90
C GLY A 221 -7.87 0.29 -8.42
N GLU A 222 -8.88 -0.54 -8.12
CA GLU A 222 -9.21 -0.91 -6.73
C GLU A 222 -8.18 -1.84 -6.11
N ASN A 223 -7.65 -2.80 -6.88
CA ASN A 223 -6.73 -3.82 -6.41
C ASN A 223 -5.47 -3.90 -7.25
N PHE A 224 -4.36 -4.25 -6.61
CA PHE A 224 -3.10 -4.50 -7.30
C PHE A 224 -3.05 -5.90 -7.92
N PRO A 225 -2.41 -6.07 -9.09
CA PRO A 225 -2.14 -7.40 -9.64
C PRO A 225 -1.34 -8.29 -8.67
N GLU A 226 -1.71 -9.55 -8.55
CA GLU A 226 -1.12 -10.51 -7.59
C GLU A 226 0.41 -10.61 -7.73
N GLY A 227 0.92 -10.61 -8.98
CA GLY A 227 2.35 -10.74 -9.27
C GLY A 227 3.22 -9.55 -8.84
N ILE A 228 2.63 -8.39 -8.53
CA ILE A 228 3.37 -7.20 -8.14
C ILE A 228 3.14 -6.79 -6.69
N LYS A 229 1.94 -7.02 -6.16
CA LYS A 229 1.52 -6.49 -4.86
C LYS A 229 2.42 -6.93 -3.69
N LYS A 230 2.90 -8.19 -3.73
CA LYS A 230 3.82 -8.79 -2.74
C LYS A 230 5.20 -8.14 -2.72
N LYS A 231 5.61 -7.50 -3.82
CA LYS A 231 6.95 -6.89 -3.98
C LYS A 231 7.06 -5.49 -3.36
N PHE A 232 5.98 -4.96 -2.82
CA PHE A 232 5.94 -3.60 -2.27
C PHE A 232 6.48 -3.58 -0.84
N GLY A 233 6.45 -4.70 -0.13
CA GLY A 233 6.69 -4.74 1.31
C GLY A 233 5.74 -3.76 2.02
N ASN A 234 6.30 -2.83 2.79
CA ASN A 234 5.59 -1.78 3.50
C ASN A 234 5.60 -0.41 2.80
N LEU A 235 5.93 -0.33 1.50
CA LEU A 235 5.86 0.92 0.73
C LEU A 235 4.40 1.34 0.49
N ILE A 236 3.99 2.46 1.10
CA ILE A 236 2.61 2.97 1.02
C ILE A 236 2.46 4.22 0.15
N PHE A 237 3.55 4.91 -0.22
CA PHE A 237 3.52 6.03 -1.17
C PHE A 237 4.90 6.28 -1.79
N GLY A 238 5.03 6.15 -3.11
CA GLY A 238 6.30 6.29 -3.81
C GLY A 238 7.28 5.12 -3.55
N CYS A 239 8.47 5.19 -4.13
CA CYS A 239 9.54 4.20 -3.92
C CYS A 239 10.91 4.84 -4.17
N ASP A 240 11.82 4.70 -3.20
CA ASP A 240 13.16 5.29 -3.25
C ASP A 240 14.29 4.28 -3.44
N ILE A 241 14.00 2.97 -3.49
CA ILE A 241 15.02 1.91 -3.50
C ILE A 241 16.10 2.14 -4.57
N CYS A 242 15.71 2.53 -5.79
CA CYS A 242 16.65 2.78 -6.88
C CYS A 242 17.57 3.99 -6.64
N GLN A 243 17.13 4.96 -5.83
CA GLN A 243 17.89 6.11 -5.38
C GLN A 243 18.76 5.76 -4.17
N GLU A 244 18.20 5.07 -3.16
CA GLU A 244 18.89 4.70 -1.92
C GLU A 244 20.15 3.85 -2.18
N VAL A 245 20.11 2.94 -3.16
CA VAL A 245 21.27 2.11 -3.51
C VAL A 245 22.29 2.81 -4.43
N CYS A 246 21.96 3.99 -4.94
CA CYS A 246 22.82 4.72 -5.89
C CYS A 246 24.08 5.22 -5.16
N PRO A 247 25.30 4.88 -5.65
CA PRO A 247 26.54 5.34 -5.01
C PRO A 247 26.65 6.87 -4.88
N TRP A 248 26.06 7.61 -5.82
CA TRP A 248 26.04 9.07 -5.79
C TRP A 248 25.18 9.62 -4.65
N ASN A 249 24.07 8.96 -4.31
CA ASN A 249 23.28 9.34 -3.13
C ASN A 249 24.00 8.95 -1.84
N ILE A 250 24.50 7.72 -1.75
CA ILE A 250 25.21 7.25 -0.54
C ILE A 250 26.39 8.16 -0.20
N LYS A 251 27.16 8.59 -1.21
CA LYS A 251 28.38 9.37 -1.00
C LYS A 251 28.14 10.89 -0.89
N PHE A 252 27.16 11.44 -1.60
CA PHE A 252 27.02 12.90 -1.75
C PHE A 252 25.69 13.47 -1.22
N GLN A 253 24.81 12.67 -0.63
CA GLN A 253 23.60 13.19 -0.01
C GLN A 253 23.91 14.21 1.09
N LYS A 254 23.14 15.30 1.10
CA LYS A 254 23.21 16.36 2.12
C LYS A 254 21.80 16.66 2.59
N GLU A 255 21.61 16.85 3.89
CA GLU A 255 20.28 17.20 4.39
C GLU A 255 19.80 18.54 3.83
N THR A 256 18.50 18.62 3.57
CA THR A 256 17.86 19.83 3.08
C THR A 256 17.85 20.91 4.14
N THR A 257 18.12 22.13 3.69
CA THR A 257 17.98 23.37 4.45
C THR A 257 16.66 24.08 4.14
N VAL A 258 15.81 23.50 3.27
CA VAL A 258 14.50 24.06 2.91
C VAL A 258 13.50 23.64 3.98
N GLU A 259 13.03 24.60 4.77
CA GLU A 259 12.17 24.33 5.93
C GLU A 259 10.85 23.68 5.52
N GLU A 260 10.27 24.09 4.39
CA GLU A 260 9.02 23.54 3.89
C GLU A 260 9.10 22.04 3.54
N PHE A 261 10.32 21.51 3.31
CA PHE A 261 10.51 20.09 3.01
C PHE A 261 10.79 19.25 4.25
N LYS A 262 10.94 19.84 5.44
CA LYS A 262 11.04 19.06 6.67
C LYS A 262 9.83 18.16 6.82
N ALA A 263 10.09 16.90 7.15
CA ALA A 263 9.06 15.88 7.26
C ALA A 263 7.99 16.27 8.29
N PHE A 264 6.72 16.13 7.91
CA PHE A 264 5.67 16.12 8.90
C PHE A 264 5.81 14.87 9.77
N GLU A 265 5.68 15.00 11.09
CA GLU A 265 5.86 13.88 12.03
C GLU A 265 4.98 12.67 11.66
N HIS A 266 3.74 12.92 11.25
CA HIS A 266 2.80 11.88 10.82
C HIS A 266 3.14 11.19 9.48
N ASN A 267 4.12 11.70 8.73
CA ASN A 267 4.64 11.06 7.52
C ASN A 267 5.87 10.18 7.79
N ILE A 268 6.47 10.31 8.97
CA ILE A 268 7.66 9.56 9.35
C ILE A 268 7.24 8.20 9.88
N ASN A 269 7.41 7.16 9.06
CA ASN A 269 7.14 5.76 9.41
C ASN A 269 5.79 5.57 10.15
N PRO A 270 4.66 6.04 9.59
CA PRO A 270 3.37 5.96 10.25
C PRO A 270 2.94 4.52 10.52
N ASP A 271 2.30 4.30 11.66
CA ASP A 271 1.77 3.00 12.07
C ASP A 271 0.65 2.53 11.12
N LEU A 272 0.84 1.36 10.48
CA LEU A 272 -0.10 0.85 9.47
C LEU A 272 -1.49 0.57 10.04
N PHE A 273 -1.57 0.07 11.28
CA PHE A 273 -2.83 -0.24 11.94
C PHE A 273 -3.61 1.05 12.24
N LYS A 274 -2.93 2.09 12.74
CA LYS A 274 -3.55 3.41 12.91
C LYS A 274 -4.04 3.97 11.59
N LEU A 275 -3.23 3.88 10.53
CA LEU A 275 -3.62 4.36 9.19
C LEU A 275 -4.82 3.60 8.62
N SER A 276 -4.96 2.29 8.91
CA SER A 276 -6.08 1.48 8.41
C SER A 276 -7.46 1.97 8.86
N ASN A 277 -7.52 2.77 9.94
CA ASN A 277 -8.73 3.36 10.49
C ASN A 277 -8.97 4.81 10.04
N LEU A 278 -8.10 5.35 9.17
CA LEU A 278 -8.18 6.73 8.72
C LEU A 278 -9.47 6.97 7.93
N THR A 279 -10.21 8.01 8.29
CA THR A 279 -11.39 8.46 7.54
C THR A 279 -11.02 9.37 6.37
N VAL A 280 -11.96 9.58 5.45
CA VAL A 280 -11.78 10.50 4.30
C VAL A 280 -11.46 11.92 4.77
N ASP A 281 -12.15 12.40 5.81
CA ASP A 281 -11.99 13.75 6.33
C ASP A 281 -10.66 13.93 7.06
N GLU A 282 -10.26 12.96 7.88
CA GLU A 282 -8.94 12.95 8.51
C GLU A 282 -7.82 12.91 7.48
N PHE A 283 -7.92 12.05 6.45
CA PHE A 283 -6.97 12.04 5.34
C PHE A 283 -6.90 13.41 4.66
N ASN A 284 -8.06 14.04 4.46
CA ASN A 284 -8.11 15.31 3.76
C ASN A 284 -7.45 16.45 4.53
N LEU A 285 -7.61 16.44 5.85
CA LEU A 285 -6.99 17.39 6.77
C LEU A 285 -5.49 17.12 6.91
N LEU A 286 -5.11 15.88 7.19
CA LEU A 286 -3.73 15.46 7.50
C LEU A 286 -2.80 15.74 6.31
N TYR A 287 -3.22 15.39 5.09
CA TYR A 287 -2.37 15.48 3.91
C TYR A 287 -2.63 16.73 3.04
N LYS A 288 -3.36 17.74 3.54
CA LYS A 288 -3.79 18.93 2.75
C LYS A 288 -2.68 19.58 1.92
N PHE A 289 -1.46 19.64 2.48
CA PHE A 289 -0.30 20.27 1.84
C PHE A 289 0.79 19.28 1.44
N SER A 290 0.50 17.97 1.41
CA SER A 290 1.47 16.93 1.08
C SER A 290 1.23 16.39 -0.33
N PRO A 291 2.30 15.99 -1.07
CA PRO A 291 2.16 15.26 -2.34
C PRO A 291 1.31 14.00 -2.25
N ILE A 292 1.16 13.42 -1.04
CA ILE A 292 0.36 12.22 -0.77
C ILE A 292 -1.08 12.35 -1.29
N LYS A 293 -1.63 13.57 -1.33
CA LYS A 293 -2.95 13.86 -1.90
C LYS A 293 -3.15 13.35 -3.33
N ARG A 294 -2.08 13.20 -4.11
CA ARG A 294 -2.13 12.70 -5.49
C ARG A 294 -2.68 11.27 -5.59
N ALA A 295 -2.45 10.43 -4.58
CA ALA A 295 -3.02 9.09 -4.51
C ALA A 295 -4.54 9.10 -4.28
N LYS A 296 -5.07 10.19 -3.70
CA LYS A 296 -6.43 10.29 -3.12
C LYS A 296 -6.63 9.29 -1.97
N PHE A 297 -7.71 9.46 -1.21
CA PHE A 297 -8.03 8.61 -0.06
C PHE A 297 -8.04 7.12 -0.42
N PHE A 298 -8.88 6.72 -1.39
CA PHE A 298 -9.03 5.31 -1.75
C PHE A 298 -7.72 4.68 -2.27
N GLY A 299 -6.94 5.42 -3.07
CA GLY A 299 -5.64 4.95 -3.54
C GLY A 299 -4.64 4.78 -2.39
N PHE A 300 -4.59 5.73 -1.46
CA PHE A 300 -3.73 5.63 -0.27
C PHE A 300 -4.14 4.46 0.63
N MET A 301 -5.43 4.30 0.91
CA MET A 301 -5.94 3.19 1.73
C MET A 301 -5.72 1.84 1.08
N ARG A 302 -5.81 1.73 -0.25
CA ARG A 302 -5.40 0.53 -0.99
C ARG A 302 -3.93 0.19 -0.74
N ASN A 303 -3.04 1.19 -0.76
CA ASN A 303 -1.62 0.97 -0.49
C ASN A 303 -1.38 0.50 0.95
N VAL A 304 -2.06 1.11 1.93
CA VAL A 304 -1.98 0.71 3.35
C VAL A 304 -2.47 -0.72 3.54
N LYS A 305 -3.63 -1.08 2.97
CA LYS A 305 -4.15 -2.46 3.01
C LYS A 305 -3.17 -3.46 2.41
N ASN A 306 -2.55 -3.13 1.27
CA ASN A 306 -1.53 -3.98 0.66
C ASN A 306 -0.30 -4.17 1.55
N ALA A 307 0.16 -3.11 2.22
CA ALA A 307 1.27 -3.21 3.17
C ALA A 307 0.94 -4.10 4.38
N ILE A 308 -0.28 -4.01 4.94
CA ILE A 308 -0.74 -4.89 6.02
C ILE A 308 -0.87 -6.34 5.54
N SER A 309 -1.35 -6.56 4.31
CA SER A 309 -1.42 -7.89 3.71
C SER A 309 -0.04 -8.53 3.58
N ASN A 310 0.94 -7.76 3.07
CA ASN A 310 2.33 -8.21 2.97
C ASN A 310 2.94 -8.49 4.35
N LEU A 311 2.69 -7.64 5.35
CA LEU A 311 3.11 -7.86 6.73
C LEU A 311 2.52 -9.16 7.29
N THR A 312 1.22 -9.40 7.08
CA THR A 312 0.52 -10.60 7.57
C THR A 312 1.12 -11.85 6.95
N LEU A 313 1.31 -11.85 5.63
CA LEU A 313 1.96 -12.96 4.93
C LEU A 313 3.38 -13.20 5.44
N GLU A 314 4.18 -12.14 5.61
CA GLU A 314 5.55 -12.26 6.12
C GLU A 314 5.56 -12.84 7.55
N LYS A 315 4.67 -12.38 8.43
CA LYS A 315 4.56 -12.92 9.81
C LYS A 315 4.22 -14.41 9.80
N ILE A 316 3.28 -14.83 8.96
CA ILE A 316 2.90 -16.24 8.83
C ILE A 316 4.06 -17.08 8.29
N LEU A 317 4.69 -16.67 7.18
CA LEU A 317 5.77 -17.44 6.55
C LEU A 317 6.99 -17.60 7.48
N ASN A 318 7.20 -16.64 8.36
CA ASN A 318 8.32 -16.63 9.30
C ASN A 318 7.97 -17.10 10.71
N LEU A 319 6.69 -17.40 10.98
CA LEU A 319 6.18 -17.67 12.33
C LEU A 319 6.55 -16.56 13.34
N ASP A 320 6.47 -15.31 12.89
CA ASP A 320 6.86 -14.08 13.62
C ASP A 320 5.63 -13.44 14.30
N PHE A 321 5.00 -14.20 15.19
CA PHE A 321 3.84 -13.80 16.00
C PHE A 321 3.69 -14.74 17.21
N GLU A 322 3.02 -14.29 18.28
CA GLU A 322 2.97 -15.05 19.54
C GLU A 322 1.71 -15.91 19.67
N CYS A 323 0.61 -15.48 19.05
CA CYS A 323 -0.70 -16.04 19.27
C CYS A 323 -1.47 -16.28 17.96
N ALA A 324 -2.03 -17.47 17.82
CA ALA A 324 -2.99 -17.82 16.78
C ALA A 324 -4.36 -18.10 17.38
N ILE A 325 -5.38 -17.43 16.87
CA ILE A 325 -6.76 -17.62 17.33
C ILE A 325 -7.58 -18.11 16.14
N PHE A 326 -8.24 -19.24 16.31
CA PHE A 326 -9.02 -19.90 15.27
C PHE A 326 -10.49 -19.81 15.61
N ASP A 327 -11.33 -19.45 14.64
CA ASP A 327 -12.73 -19.87 14.73
C ASP A 327 -12.85 -21.39 14.60
N LEU A 328 -14.02 -21.93 14.93
CA LEU A 328 -14.30 -23.36 14.85
C LEU A 328 -14.95 -23.72 13.51
N ASP A 329 -16.08 -23.09 13.21
CA ASP A 329 -17.00 -23.49 12.16
C ASP A 329 -16.54 -22.92 10.83
N GLY A 330 -16.22 -23.80 9.87
CA GLY A 330 -15.66 -23.41 8.59
C GLY A 330 -14.17 -23.02 8.63
N VAL A 331 -13.52 -23.04 9.81
CA VAL A 331 -12.07 -22.79 9.93
C VAL A 331 -11.31 -24.01 10.40
N VAL A 332 -11.72 -24.63 11.50
CA VAL A 332 -11.09 -25.86 12.01
C VAL A 332 -11.92 -27.07 11.57
N ALA A 333 -13.24 -26.97 11.64
CA ALA A 333 -14.17 -28.02 11.26
C ALA A 333 -15.02 -27.61 10.05
N ASP A 334 -15.15 -28.49 9.06
CA ASP A 334 -16.03 -28.27 7.91
C ASP A 334 -17.49 -28.53 8.31
N THR A 335 -18.14 -27.46 8.78
CA THR A 335 -19.51 -27.52 9.35
C THR A 335 -20.55 -26.77 8.51
N PHE A 336 -20.14 -26.09 7.43
CA PHE A 336 -20.98 -25.15 6.69
C PHE A 336 -22.29 -25.78 6.19
N LEU A 337 -22.21 -26.94 5.53
CA LEU A 337 -23.39 -27.61 4.96
C LEU A 337 -24.33 -28.20 6.01
N PHE A 338 -23.80 -28.59 7.17
CA PHE A 338 -24.62 -29.07 8.27
C PHE A 338 -25.41 -27.91 8.88
N HIS A 339 -24.77 -26.78 9.16
CA HIS A 339 -25.48 -25.59 9.63
C HIS A 339 -26.50 -25.08 8.60
N PHE A 340 -26.17 -25.08 7.31
CA PHE A 340 -27.14 -24.70 6.27
C PHE A 340 -28.37 -25.63 6.28
N SER A 341 -28.15 -26.92 6.45
CA SER A 341 -29.22 -27.92 6.49
C SER A 341 -30.11 -27.77 7.73
N SER A 342 -29.52 -27.53 8.91
CA SER A 342 -30.29 -27.32 10.14
C SER A 342 -31.14 -26.04 10.07
N TRP A 343 -30.56 -24.95 9.57
CA TRP A 343 -31.29 -23.69 9.38
C TRP A 343 -32.37 -23.79 8.31
N SER A 344 -32.10 -24.49 7.20
CA SER A 344 -33.09 -24.71 6.14
C SER A 344 -34.30 -25.50 6.64
N GLU A 345 -34.07 -26.48 7.53
CA GLU A 345 -35.15 -27.23 8.19
C GLU A 345 -36.02 -26.33 9.06
N ILE A 346 -35.42 -25.47 9.91
CA ILE A 346 -36.19 -24.51 10.71
C ILE A 346 -36.93 -23.51 9.82
N CYS A 347 -36.28 -22.91 8.82
CA CYS A 347 -36.92 -22.00 7.90
C CYS A 347 -38.17 -22.61 7.24
N ARG A 348 -38.09 -23.88 6.81
CA ARG A 348 -39.23 -24.61 6.23
C ARG A 348 -40.38 -24.79 7.23
N ARG A 349 -40.09 -25.03 8.51
CA ARG A 349 -41.12 -25.10 9.57
C ARG A 349 -41.87 -23.78 9.76
N TYR A 350 -41.21 -22.66 9.48
CA TYR A 350 -41.80 -21.31 9.51
C TYR A 350 -42.31 -20.85 8.12
N GLY A 351 -42.47 -21.77 7.16
CA GLY A 351 -43.09 -21.50 5.86
C GLY A 351 -42.24 -20.67 4.90
N ARG A 352 -40.92 -20.69 5.03
CA ARG A 352 -39.99 -20.02 4.10
C ARG A 352 -38.83 -20.94 3.70
N ASP A 353 -38.25 -20.67 2.55
CA ASP A 353 -36.96 -21.25 2.17
C ASP A 353 -35.80 -20.35 2.60
N LEU A 354 -34.61 -20.94 2.72
CA LEU A 354 -33.37 -20.23 3.01
C LEU A 354 -32.40 -20.45 1.85
N SER A 355 -32.00 -19.36 1.18
CA SER A 355 -30.97 -19.44 0.15
C SER A 355 -29.57 -19.56 0.77
N LEU A 356 -28.63 -20.16 0.02
CA LEU A 356 -27.22 -20.22 0.42
C LEU A 356 -26.61 -18.81 0.60
N GLU A 357 -27.03 -17.84 -0.22
CA GLU A 357 -26.52 -16.47 -0.13
C GLU A 357 -26.99 -15.77 1.15
N GLU A 358 -28.28 -15.88 1.49
CA GLU A 358 -28.81 -15.36 2.75
C GLU A 358 -28.12 -16.03 3.94
N PHE A 359 -27.98 -17.36 3.91
CA PHE A 359 -27.30 -18.09 4.98
C PHE A 359 -25.87 -17.59 5.21
N ARG A 360 -25.07 -17.46 4.15
CA ARG A 360 -23.70 -16.96 4.23
C ARG A 360 -23.60 -15.55 4.83
N LYS A 361 -24.47 -14.64 4.41
CA LYS A 361 -24.38 -13.21 4.76
C LYS A 361 -25.03 -12.88 6.10
N ILE A 362 -26.11 -13.59 6.43
CA ILE A 362 -26.99 -13.23 7.55
C ILE A 362 -26.79 -14.18 8.73
N VAL A 363 -26.59 -15.47 8.48
CA VAL A 363 -26.69 -16.51 9.51
C VAL A 363 -25.32 -16.99 9.99
N PHE A 364 -24.44 -17.32 9.06
CA PHE A 364 -23.17 -17.99 9.36
C PHE A 364 -22.21 -17.06 10.12
N GLY A 365 -21.51 -17.62 11.11
CA GLY A 365 -20.55 -16.89 11.97
C GLY A 365 -21.18 -16.03 13.07
N ARG A 366 -22.49 -16.13 13.32
CA ARG A 366 -23.22 -15.42 14.38
C ARG A 366 -23.85 -16.37 15.39
N LYS A 367 -24.31 -15.83 16.52
CA LYS A 367 -25.11 -16.58 17.50
C LYS A 367 -26.49 -16.92 16.90
N GLY A 368 -27.01 -18.11 17.20
CA GLY A 368 -28.28 -18.58 16.64
C GLY A 368 -29.48 -17.65 16.91
N GLU A 369 -29.59 -17.13 18.14
CA GLU A 369 -30.62 -16.14 18.52
C GLU A 369 -30.55 -14.88 17.65
N GLU A 370 -29.34 -14.33 17.44
CA GLU A 370 -29.15 -13.11 16.65
C GLU A 370 -29.53 -13.35 15.18
N SER A 371 -29.12 -14.50 14.62
CA SER A 371 -29.49 -14.90 13.27
C SER A 371 -30.99 -15.10 13.11
N ALA A 372 -31.67 -15.69 14.10
CA ALA A 372 -33.12 -15.85 14.09
C ALA A 372 -33.84 -14.51 14.07
N LYS A 373 -33.42 -13.55 14.91
CA LYS A 373 -33.99 -12.19 14.95
C LYS A 373 -33.87 -11.48 13.60
N ILE A 374 -32.73 -11.59 12.93
CA ILE A 374 -32.52 -10.94 11.63
C ILE A 374 -33.32 -11.65 10.53
N LEU A 375 -33.33 -12.99 10.51
CA LEU A 375 -34.07 -13.73 9.51
C LEU A 375 -35.58 -13.47 9.61
N PHE A 376 -36.14 -13.55 10.82
CA PHE A 376 -37.58 -13.47 11.05
C PHE A 376 -38.01 -12.10 11.58
N ASP A 377 -37.32 -11.04 11.18
CA ASP A 377 -37.52 -9.68 11.68
C ASP A 377 -39.00 -9.29 11.78
N GLY A 378 -39.39 -8.81 12.97
CA GLY A 378 -40.77 -8.42 13.31
C GLY A 378 -41.82 -9.54 13.36
N LYS A 379 -41.44 -10.82 13.16
CA LYS A 379 -42.38 -11.97 13.11
C LYS A 379 -42.28 -12.93 14.30
N ILE A 380 -41.24 -12.81 15.11
CA ILE A 380 -41.00 -13.64 16.28
C ILE A 380 -40.64 -12.77 17.48
N SER A 381 -40.95 -13.26 18.67
CA SER A 381 -40.52 -12.68 19.95
C SER A 381 -39.06 -12.99 20.25
N ASP A 382 -38.47 -12.27 21.20
CA ASP A 382 -37.11 -12.55 21.70
C ASP A 382 -36.98 -13.96 22.27
N GLU A 383 -38.06 -14.53 22.83
CA GLU A 383 -38.03 -15.87 23.39
C GLU A 383 -38.08 -16.94 22.29
N GLU A 384 -38.95 -16.76 21.29
CA GLU A 384 -38.98 -17.63 20.10
C GLU A 384 -37.65 -17.63 19.36
N ALA A 385 -36.94 -16.48 19.30
CA ALA A 385 -35.62 -16.41 18.68
C ALA A 385 -34.58 -17.28 19.41
N LYS A 386 -34.63 -17.34 20.74
CA LYS A 386 -33.75 -18.22 21.53
C LYS A 386 -34.12 -19.68 21.33
N GLU A 387 -35.41 -20.01 21.37
CA GLU A 387 -35.90 -21.37 21.14
C GLU A 387 -35.49 -21.89 19.77
N ILE A 388 -35.63 -21.06 18.73
CA ILE A 388 -35.12 -21.34 17.40
C ILE A 388 -33.64 -21.67 17.49
N GLY A 389 -32.81 -20.78 18.05
CA GLY A 389 -31.36 -20.99 18.21
C GLY A 389 -31.01 -22.36 18.80
N VAL A 390 -31.65 -22.72 19.90
CA VAL A 390 -31.44 -24.01 20.59
C VAL A 390 -31.84 -25.19 19.69
N GLU A 391 -32.97 -25.11 18.99
CA GLU A 391 -33.44 -26.20 18.14
C GLU A 391 -32.59 -26.36 16.87
N VAL A 392 -32.11 -25.27 16.24
CA VAL A 392 -31.20 -25.38 15.09
C VAL A 392 -29.91 -26.11 15.48
N ASP A 393 -29.36 -25.77 16.64
CA ASP A 393 -28.16 -26.43 17.18
C ASP A 393 -28.43 -27.90 17.52
N ARG A 394 -29.64 -28.23 18.01
CA ARG A 394 -30.04 -29.63 18.24
C ARG A 394 -30.09 -30.42 16.92
N ILE A 395 -30.70 -29.86 15.89
CA ILE A 395 -30.77 -30.48 14.56
C ILE A 395 -29.37 -30.65 13.99
N PHE A 396 -28.52 -29.61 14.09
CA PHE A 396 -27.12 -29.65 13.69
C PHE A 396 -26.38 -30.84 14.32
N ARG A 397 -26.48 -31.01 15.64
CA ARG A 397 -25.81 -32.13 16.34
C ARG A 397 -26.27 -33.50 15.85
N VAL A 398 -27.54 -33.64 15.47
CA VAL A 398 -28.07 -34.92 14.94
C VAL A 398 -27.52 -35.21 13.55
N ILE A 399 -27.50 -34.23 12.67
CA ILE A 399 -27.07 -34.42 11.28
C ILE A 399 -25.54 -34.51 11.13
N ALA A 400 -24.78 -33.76 11.95
CA ALA A 400 -23.34 -33.69 11.85
C ALA A 400 -22.64 -34.92 12.45
N LYS A 401 -23.26 -35.55 13.46
CA LYS A 401 -22.66 -36.64 14.23
C LYS A 401 -22.18 -37.79 13.32
N GLY A 402 -20.91 -38.13 13.45
CA GLY A 402 -20.22 -39.19 12.70
C GLY A 402 -19.84 -38.80 11.27
N GLN A 403 -20.03 -37.54 10.88
CA GLN A 403 -19.77 -37.04 9.52
C GLN A 403 -18.84 -35.83 9.49
N LEU A 404 -18.39 -35.33 10.64
CA LEU A 404 -17.52 -34.17 10.74
C LEU A 404 -16.14 -34.44 10.15
N LYS A 405 -15.59 -33.43 9.47
CA LYS A 405 -14.23 -33.41 8.94
C LYS A 405 -13.54 -32.12 9.36
N GLU A 406 -12.22 -32.15 9.43
CA GLU A 406 -11.44 -30.93 9.53
C GLU A 406 -11.45 -30.16 8.21
N VAL A 407 -11.20 -28.86 8.29
CA VAL A 407 -10.81 -28.08 7.11
C VAL A 407 -9.40 -28.47 6.69
N ASP A 408 -9.19 -28.63 5.38
CA ASP A 408 -7.92 -29.10 4.80
C ASP A 408 -6.67 -28.45 5.43
N GLY A 409 -5.92 -29.27 6.18
CA GLY A 409 -4.64 -28.92 6.80
C GLY A 409 -4.73 -28.11 8.09
N ALA A 410 -5.93 -27.86 8.63
CA ALA A 410 -6.11 -27.01 9.81
C ALA A 410 -5.41 -27.60 11.04
N ILE A 411 -5.62 -28.89 11.35
CA ILE A 411 -5.01 -29.53 12.53
C ILE A 411 -3.48 -29.58 12.40
N ASP A 412 -2.96 -29.93 11.21
CA ASP A 412 -1.51 -29.99 10.98
C ASP A 412 -0.85 -28.62 11.09
N PHE A 413 -1.52 -27.57 10.59
CA PHE A 413 -1.04 -26.20 10.76
C PHE A 413 -1.04 -25.79 12.23
N ILE A 414 -2.11 -26.06 13.00
CA ILE A 414 -2.18 -25.78 14.44
C ILE A 414 -1.05 -26.49 15.20
N LYS A 415 -0.82 -27.78 14.93
CA LYS A 415 0.29 -28.53 15.52
C LYS A 415 1.64 -27.89 15.23
N MET A 416 1.89 -27.51 13.97
CA MET A 416 3.12 -26.83 13.59
C MET A 416 3.30 -25.51 14.35
N LEU A 417 2.24 -24.71 14.53
CA LEU A 417 2.33 -23.49 15.32
C LEU A 417 2.76 -23.80 16.76
N ARG A 418 2.13 -24.79 17.40
CA ARG A 418 2.44 -25.20 18.77
C ARG A 418 3.87 -25.72 18.92
N GLU A 419 4.34 -26.53 17.98
CA GLU A 419 5.72 -27.03 17.95
C GLU A 419 6.75 -25.90 17.87
N ASN A 420 6.36 -24.73 17.36
CA ASN A 420 7.19 -23.52 17.28
C ASN A 420 6.91 -22.52 18.42
N GLY A 421 6.21 -22.96 19.49
CA GLY A 421 5.97 -22.15 20.69
C GLY A 421 4.88 -21.09 20.54
N ILE A 422 4.13 -21.09 19.44
CA ILE A 422 3.01 -20.18 19.24
C ILE A 422 1.81 -20.69 20.04
N LYS A 423 1.24 -19.81 20.86
CA LYS A 423 0.06 -20.10 21.66
C LYS A 423 -1.18 -20.13 20.78
N THR A 424 -2.12 -20.99 21.11
CA THR A 424 -3.27 -21.31 20.26
C THR A 424 -4.56 -21.18 21.06
N ALA A 425 -5.55 -20.48 20.50
CA ALA A 425 -6.89 -20.43 21.06
C ALA A 425 -7.97 -20.76 20.03
N LEU A 426 -9.07 -21.30 20.51
CA LEU A 426 -10.33 -21.37 19.78
C LEU A 426 -11.26 -20.26 20.27
N ALA A 427 -11.90 -19.54 19.36
CA ALA A 427 -12.87 -18.49 19.65
C ALA A 427 -14.10 -18.61 18.74
N THR A 428 -15.19 -19.19 19.23
CA THR A 428 -16.39 -19.54 18.43
C THR A 428 -17.70 -18.97 18.99
N SER A 429 -18.64 -18.67 18.10
CA SER A 429 -20.04 -18.34 18.47
C SER A 429 -20.93 -19.57 18.69
N ALA A 430 -20.38 -20.78 18.61
CA ALA A 430 -21.10 -22.01 18.86
C ALA A 430 -21.39 -22.22 20.37
N PRO A 431 -22.51 -22.89 20.71
CA PRO A 431 -22.76 -23.36 22.06
C PRO A 431 -21.78 -24.47 22.45
N PHE A 432 -21.57 -24.65 23.76
CA PHE A 432 -20.55 -25.56 24.29
C PHE A 432 -20.75 -27.01 23.85
N GLU A 433 -21.99 -27.46 23.72
CA GLU A 433 -22.35 -28.82 23.29
C GLU A 433 -21.93 -29.11 21.83
N ASN A 434 -21.96 -28.09 20.95
CA ASN A 434 -21.46 -28.23 19.59
C ASN A 434 -19.93 -28.30 19.60
N VAL A 435 -19.28 -27.50 20.45
CA VAL A 435 -17.82 -27.54 20.62
C VAL A 435 -17.37 -28.92 21.09
N GLU A 436 -18.03 -29.50 22.10
CA GLU A 436 -17.71 -30.84 22.60
C GLU A 436 -17.89 -31.93 21.54
N LEU A 437 -18.98 -31.89 20.77
CA LEU A 437 -19.21 -32.83 19.67
C LEU A 437 -18.04 -32.79 18.67
N ILE A 438 -17.69 -31.59 18.21
CA ILE A 438 -16.63 -31.39 17.21
C ILE A 438 -15.26 -31.79 17.78
N PHE A 439 -14.97 -31.43 19.03
CA PHE A 439 -13.70 -31.78 19.68
C PHE A 439 -13.50 -33.28 19.81
N ASN A 440 -14.57 -34.02 20.14
CA ASN A 440 -14.51 -35.47 20.29
C ASN A 440 -14.34 -36.18 18.94
N GLU A 441 -15.10 -35.78 17.91
CA GLU A 441 -15.03 -36.43 16.59
C GLU A 441 -13.72 -36.12 15.85
N LEU A 442 -13.22 -34.88 15.95
CA LEU A 442 -11.99 -34.45 15.28
C LEU A 442 -10.74 -34.57 16.16
N SER A 443 -10.85 -35.11 17.37
CA SER A 443 -9.74 -35.29 18.31
C SER A 443 -8.94 -34.00 18.58
N LEU A 444 -9.64 -32.89 18.81
CA LEU A 444 -9.02 -31.56 18.98
C LEU A 444 -8.49 -31.30 20.40
N ASN A 445 -8.71 -32.23 21.33
CA ASN A 445 -8.28 -32.11 22.72
C ASN A 445 -6.74 -31.93 22.81
N GLY A 446 -6.30 -30.87 23.48
CA GLY A 446 -4.88 -30.52 23.65
C GLY A 446 -4.27 -29.67 22.53
N LEU A 447 -5.05 -29.32 21.50
CA LEU A 447 -4.59 -28.42 20.42
C LEU A 447 -4.77 -26.93 20.72
N PHE A 448 -5.49 -26.56 21.77
CA PHE A 448 -5.73 -25.17 22.14
C PHE A 448 -5.43 -24.96 23.61
N ASP A 449 -4.68 -23.90 23.92
CA ASP A 449 -4.37 -23.48 25.29
C ASP A 449 -5.57 -22.79 25.94
N VAL A 450 -6.43 -22.18 25.10
CA VAL A 450 -7.65 -21.48 25.52
C VAL A 450 -8.79 -21.81 24.57
N VAL A 451 -9.97 -22.04 25.13
CA VAL A 451 -11.23 -22.11 24.38
C VAL A 451 -12.18 -21.02 24.90
N VAL A 452 -12.72 -20.23 23.98
CA VAL A 452 -13.75 -19.21 24.22
C VAL A 452 -14.94 -19.52 23.32
N SER A 453 -16.12 -19.58 23.92
CA SER A 453 -17.38 -19.93 23.26
C SER A 453 -18.42 -18.83 23.46
N ALA A 454 -19.62 -19.01 22.89
CA ALA A 454 -20.70 -18.03 22.97
C ALA A 454 -21.12 -17.65 24.40
N LYS A 455 -20.94 -18.57 25.36
CA LYS A 455 -21.30 -18.37 26.78
C LYS A 455 -20.33 -17.47 27.52
N ASP A 456 -19.10 -17.33 27.01
CA ASP A 456 -18.02 -16.60 27.67
C ASP A 456 -18.09 -15.08 27.41
N VAL A 457 -18.92 -14.65 26.46
CA VAL A 457 -19.05 -13.24 26.06
C VAL A 457 -20.50 -12.79 25.97
N LYS A 458 -20.73 -11.56 26.45
CA LYS A 458 -22.05 -10.93 26.40
C LYS A 458 -22.47 -10.62 24.95
N ARG A 459 -21.58 -10.00 24.17
CA ARG A 459 -21.84 -9.61 22.78
C ARG A 459 -21.13 -10.55 21.83
N GLY A 460 -21.87 -11.10 20.85
CA GLY A 460 -21.30 -11.96 19.80
C GLY A 460 -20.59 -11.17 18.70
N LYS A 461 -19.99 -11.90 17.76
CA LYS A 461 -19.48 -11.31 16.51
C LYS A 461 -20.61 -10.51 15.82
N PRO A 462 -20.39 -9.28 15.34
CA PRO A 462 -19.11 -8.65 14.99
C PRO A 462 -18.46 -7.80 16.09
N GLU A 463 -18.93 -7.87 17.33
CA GLU A 463 -18.25 -7.20 18.45
C GLU A 463 -16.93 -7.93 18.77
N PRO A 464 -15.87 -7.21 19.19
CA PRO A 464 -14.52 -7.77 19.34
C PRO A 464 -14.35 -8.64 20.60
N ASP A 465 -15.36 -8.69 21.46
CA ASP A 465 -15.32 -9.25 22.82
C ASP A 465 -14.70 -10.65 22.86
N ILE A 466 -15.04 -11.52 21.90
CA ILE A 466 -14.58 -12.91 21.87
C ILE A 466 -13.08 -13.03 21.61
N PHE A 467 -12.55 -12.26 20.66
CA PHE A 467 -11.13 -12.29 20.31
C PHE A 467 -10.29 -11.54 21.35
N ILE A 468 -10.81 -10.45 21.92
CA ILE A 468 -10.17 -9.76 23.05
C ILE A 468 -10.03 -10.72 24.24
N LEU A 469 -11.10 -11.45 24.58
CA LEU A 469 -11.07 -12.41 25.67
C LEU A 469 -10.08 -13.55 25.41
N ALA A 470 -10.07 -14.09 24.19
CA ALA A 470 -9.11 -15.14 23.79
C ALA A 470 -7.66 -14.66 23.91
N GLY A 471 -7.32 -13.50 23.33
CA GLY A 471 -5.98 -12.93 23.42
C GLY A 471 -5.56 -12.59 24.86
N SER A 472 -6.49 -12.10 25.67
CA SER A 472 -6.24 -11.82 27.09
C SER A 472 -5.95 -13.09 27.89
N LYS A 473 -6.71 -14.18 27.68
CA LYS A 473 -6.45 -15.47 28.33
C LYS A 473 -5.13 -16.11 27.89
N LEU A 474 -4.67 -15.83 26.66
CA LEU A 474 -3.34 -16.24 26.17
C LEU A 474 -2.20 -15.33 26.67
N ASN A 475 -2.52 -14.20 27.30
CA ASN A 475 -1.57 -13.15 27.67
C ASN A 475 -0.75 -12.64 26.47
N CYS A 476 -1.44 -12.28 25.39
CA CYS A 476 -0.84 -11.75 24.15
C CYS A 476 -1.32 -10.33 23.83
N ASN A 477 -0.45 -9.52 23.23
CA ASN A 477 -0.84 -8.24 22.66
C ASN A 477 -1.67 -8.47 21.39
N PRO A 478 -2.76 -7.71 21.13
CA PRO A 478 -3.51 -7.83 19.88
C PRO A 478 -2.65 -7.76 18.60
N ARG A 479 -1.58 -6.96 18.59
CA ARG A 479 -0.67 -6.83 17.43
C ARG A 479 0.21 -8.05 17.16
N GLU A 480 0.26 -8.98 18.11
CA GLU A 480 0.98 -10.26 18.05
C GLU A 480 0.02 -11.42 17.81
N CYS A 481 -1.28 -11.15 17.68
CA CYS A 481 -2.31 -12.13 17.39
C CYS A 481 -2.64 -12.14 15.88
N ILE A 482 -2.74 -13.35 15.34
CA ILE A 482 -3.36 -13.61 14.04
C ILE A 482 -4.63 -14.41 14.28
N VAL A 483 -5.75 -13.89 13.75
CA VAL A 483 -7.05 -14.55 13.78
C VAL A 483 -7.31 -15.19 12.43
N PHE A 484 -7.67 -16.48 12.43
CA PHE A 484 -8.13 -17.21 11.25
C PHE A 484 -9.65 -17.32 11.30
N GLU A 485 -10.30 -16.81 10.25
CA GLU A 485 -11.75 -16.72 10.18
C GLU A 485 -12.30 -16.81 8.76
N ASP A 486 -13.51 -17.32 8.56
CA ASP A 486 -14.15 -17.49 7.26
C ASP A 486 -15.44 -16.64 7.05
N SER A 487 -15.92 -15.97 8.11
CA SER A 487 -17.13 -15.13 8.09
C SER A 487 -16.84 -13.62 8.11
N ILE A 488 -17.70 -12.81 7.48
CA ILE A 488 -17.60 -11.35 7.51
C ILE A 488 -17.69 -10.83 8.95
N ALA A 489 -18.62 -11.36 9.76
CA ALA A 489 -18.84 -10.91 11.13
C ALA A 489 -17.60 -11.16 12.00
N GLY A 490 -16.96 -12.33 11.87
CA GLY A 490 -15.75 -12.64 12.60
C GLY A 490 -14.53 -11.85 12.12
N LEU A 491 -14.35 -11.65 10.81
CA LEU A 491 -13.26 -10.80 10.30
C LEU A 491 -13.38 -9.37 10.83
N ILE A 492 -14.58 -8.77 10.80
CA ILE A 492 -14.83 -7.45 11.39
C ILE A 492 -14.50 -7.45 12.90
N SER A 493 -14.93 -8.48 13.62
CA SER A 493 -14.64 -8.64 15.07
C SER A 493 -13.13 -8.69 15.34
N ALA A 494 -12.36 -9.45 14.56
CA ALA A 494 -10.91 -9.55 14.67
C ALA A 494 -10.22 -8.20 14.41
N LYS A 495 -10.63 -7.48 13.35
CA LYS A 495 -10.11 -6.15 13.03
C LYS A 495 -10.42 -5.14 14.14
N ARG A 496 -11.64 -5.16 14.69
CA ARG A 496 -12.04 -4.32 15.84
C ARG A 496 -11.30 -4.65 17.12
N ALA A 497 -10.85 -5.89 17.28
CA ALA A 497 -9.97 -6.29 18.38
C ALA A 497 -8.51 -5.79 18.21
N GLY A 498 -8.18 -5.15 17.08
CA GLY A 498 -6.83 -4.67 16.78
C GLY A 498 -5.86 -5.77 16.36
N MET A 499 -6.39 -6.92 15.92
CA MET A 499 -5.62 -8.10 15.52
C MET A 499 -5.50 -8.20 13.99
N LEU A 500 -4.52 -8.98 13.52
CA LEU A 500 -4.45 -9.34 12.10
C LEU A 500 -5.50 -10.41 11.79
N ALA A 501 -6.18 -10.28 10.66
CA ALA A 501 -7.26 -11.17 10.27
C ALA A 501 -6.95 -11.88 8.95
N VAL A 502 -6.99 -13.21 8.97
CA VAL A 502 -6.80 -14.08 7.81
C VAL A 502 -8.13 -14.73 7.44
N GLY A 503 -8.62 -14.41 6.24
CA GLY A 503 -9.82 -14.99 5.65
C GLY A 503 -9.55 -16.38 5.08
N VAL A 504 -10.29 -17.40 5.52
CA VAL A 504 -10.23 -18.77 4.95
C VAL A 504 -11.38 -18.95 3.94
N GLU A 505 -11.06 -19.35 2.70
CA GLU A 505 -12.03 -19.44 1.59
C GLU A 505 -12.92 -20.69 1.62
N THR A 506 -13.42 -21.07 2.80
CA THR A 506 -14.31 -22.22 3.02
C THR A 506 -15.78 -21.84 2.86
N THR A 507 -16.20 -20.71 3.44
CA THR A 507 -17.60 -20.23 3.39
C THR A 507 -17.82 -19.16 2.33
N LEU A 508 -16.88 -18.23 2.20
CA LEU A 508 -16.95 -17.08 1.31
C LEU A 508 -15.80 -17.10 0.30
N THR A 509 -16.03 -16.44 -0.84
CA THR A 509 -14.98 -16.31 -1.86
C THR A 509 -13.88 -15.35 -1.43
N LYS A 510 -12.69 -15.48 -2.03
CA LYS A 510 -11.60 -14.52 -1.89
C LYS A 510 -12.04 -13.05 -2.01
N ILE A 511 -12.89 -12.76 -3.00
CA ILE A 511 -13.35 -11.40 -3.30
C ILE A 511 -14.16 -10.85 -2.13
N GLU A 512 -15.08 -11.66 -1.58
CA GLU A 512 -15.91 -11.28 -0.44
C GLU A 512 -15.07 -11.06 0.83
N LEU A 513 -14.11 -11.95 1.10
CA LEU A 513 -13.24 -11.89 2.29
C LEU A 513 -12.22 -10.74 2.22
N SER A 514 -11.67 -10.44 1.04
CA SER A 514 -10.59 -9.46 0.86
C SER A 514 -10.94 -8.03 1.29
N ASN A 515 -12.23 -7.73 1.43
CA ASN A 515 -12.70 -6.43 1.93
C ASN A 515 -12.55 -6.29 3.45
N TYR A 516 -12.51 -7.41 4.18
CA TYR A 516 -12.54 -7.47 5.64
C TYR A 516 -11.29 -8.12 6.26
N ALA A 517 -10.63 -9.01 5.52
CA ALA A 517 -9.39 -9.66 5.93
C ALA A 517 -8.15 -8.87 5.49
N ASP A 518 -7.06 -9.03 6.25
CA ASP A 518 -5.73 -8.53 5.87
C ASP A 518 -5.08 -9.44 4.83
N LEU A 519 -5.34 -10.74 4.91
CA LEU A 519 -4.88 -11.76 3.98
C LEU A 519 -5.99 -12.78 3.74
N THR A 520 -6.02 -13.40 2.58
CA THR A 520 -6.94 -14.50 2.25
C THR A 520 -6.14 -15.72 1.85
N ILE A 521 -6.60 -16.90 2.27
CA ILE A 521 -6.00 -18.19 1.94
C ILE A 521 -7.08 -19.16 1.47
N LYS A 522 -6.70 -20.07 0.58
CA LYS A 522 -7.64 -21.09 0.12
C LYS A 522 -7.96 -22.10 1.23
N ASN A 523 -6.91 -22.57 1.91
CA ASN A 523 -6.96 -23.49 3.03
C ASN A 523 -5.60 -23.49 3.77
N PHE A 524 -5.48 -24.31 4.82
CA PHE A 524 -4.27 -24.36 5.63
C PHE A 524 -3.14 -25.17 4.99
N LEU A 525 -3.44 -26.12 4.09
CA LEU A 525 -2.42 -26.83 3.30
C LEU A 525 -1.54 -25.86 2.50
N GLU A 526 -2.15 -24.84 1.88
CA GLU A 526 -1.44 -23.81 1.13
C GLU A 526 -0.40 -23.09 2.00
N ILE A 527 -0.81 -22.59 3.18
CA ILE A 527 0.10 -21.89 4.08
C ILE A 527 1.19 -22.83 4.59
N PHE A 528 0.81 -24.04 5.00
CA PHE A 528 1.71 -25.00 5.61
C PHE A 528 2.88 -25.33 4.68
N GLU A 529 2.61 -25.59 3.40
CA GLU A 529 3.66 -25.83 2.42
C GLU A 529 4.49 -24.58 2.11
N ASN A 530 3.87 -23.40 2.08
CA ASN A 530 4.60 -22.13 1.90
C ASN A 530 5.57 -21.85 3.06
N VAL A 531 5.19 -22.13 4.31
CA VAL A 531 6.07 -21.99 5.49
C VAL A 531 7.25 -22.95 5.39
N LYS A 532 7.03 -24.20 5.01
CA LYS A 532 8.10 -25.19 4.80
C LYS A 532 9.07 -24.78 3.69
N GLN A 533 8.54 -24.28 2.57
CA GLN A 533 9.37 -23.80 1.46
C GLN A 533 10.22 -22.59 1.87
N ASN A 534 9.61 -21.61 2.55
CA ASN A 534 10.32 -20.41 3.03
C ASN A 534 11.47 -20.76 3.98
N ARG A 535 11.32 -21.78 4.83
CA ARG A 535 12.41 -22.29 5.68
C ARG A 535 13.56 -22.88 4.87
N LYS A 536 13.26 -23.75 3.89
CA LYS A 536 14.27 -24.34 3.01
C LYS A 536 15.06 -23.28 2.23
N GLU A 537 14.39 -22.25 1.74
CA GLU A 537 15.04 -21.16 1.02
C GLU A 537 15.99 -20.36 1.92
N LYS A 538 15.57 -20.06 3.16
CA LYS A 538 16.43 -19.39 4.15
C LYS A 538 17.67 -20.21 4.51
N ASP A 539 17.49 -21.51 4.74
CA ASP A 539 18.58 -22.43 5.07
C ASP A 539 19.58 -22.61 3.92
N ALA A 540 19.15 -22.41 2.66
CA ALA A 540 20.03 -22.45 1.49
C ALA A 540 20.80 -21.13 1.24
N THR A 541 20.35 -20.03 1.84
CA THR A 541 20.96 -18.68 1.69
C THR A 541 21.84 -18.25 2.86
N ASN A 542 21.79 -18.99 3.98
CA ASN A 542 22.69 -18.87 5.12
C ASN A 542 23.79 -19.93 5.02
#